data_AF-A0A0F0GJN0-F1
#
_entry.id   AF-A0A0F0GJN0-F1
#
_cell.length_a   1.000
_cell.length_b   1.000
_cell.length_c   1.000
_cell.angle_alpha   90.00
_cell.angle_beta   90.00
_cell.angle_gamma   90.00
#
_symmetry.space_group_name_H-M   'P 1'
#
loop_
_entity.id
_entity.type
_entity.pdbx_description
1 polymer ?
#
loop_
_entity_poly.entity_id
_entity_poly.type
_entity_poly.pdbx_seq_one_letter_code
_entity_poly.pdbx_strand_id
1 'polypeptide(L)'
;RPVRQEAGRSTRELVEFYGAWVEPVHDTVYRKTNRVVHKYPDRGIMLITGACPVYCRHCTRKFHTTYVNGPYFRDDESGSFDEDLRYIAEHPQIRDVLLTGGDPLSY
;
A
#
# COMPACT_ATOMS: atom_id res chain seq x y z
N ARG A 1 -12.61 24.76 -5.57
CA ARG A 1 -13.24 23.82 -4.62
C ARG A 1 -12.22 22.76 -4.22
N PRO A 2 -11.64 22.81 -3.00
CA PRO A 2 -10.52 21.96 -2.59
C PRO A 2 -10.87 20.47 -2.62
N VAL A 3 -12.04 20.07 -2.09
CA VAL A 3 -12.51 18.66 -2.11
C VAL A 3 -12.54 18.04 -3.51
N ARG A 4 -12.88 18.82 -4.55
CA ARG A 4 -12.86 18.34 -5.94
C ARG A 4 -11.43 18.03 -6.42
N GLN A 5 -10.41 18.72 -5.92
CA GLN A 5 -9.02 18.44 -6.29
C GLN A 5 -8.56 17.10 -5.69
N GLU A 6 -9.08 16.74 -4.52
CA GLU A 6 -8.71 15.49 -3.84
C GLU A 6 -9.32 14.24 -4.46
N ALA A 7 -10.56 14.31 -4.96
CA ALA A 7 -11.30 13.15 -5.47
C ALA A 7 -11.64 13.20 -6.97
N GLY A 8 -11.66 14.40 -7.56
CA GLY A 8 -12.06 14.60 -8.95
C GLY A 8 -10.91 14.37 -9.93
N ARG A 9 -11.11 13.48 -10.90
CA ARG A 9 -10.14 13.19 -11.96
C ARG A 9 -9.78 14.45 -12.75
N SER A 10 -8.51 14.54 -13.13
CA SER A 10 -7.99 15.59 -14.03
C SER A 10 -7.13 14.96 -15.13
N THR A 11 -7.23 15.48 -16.35
CA THR A 11 -6.36 15.09 -17.48
C THR A 11 -4.89 15.40 -17.21
N ARG A 12 -4.60 16.36 -16.31
CA ARG A 12 -3.24 16.68 -15.88
C ARG A 12 -2.53 15.51 -15.20
N GLU A 13 -3.28 14.55 -14.66
CA GLU A 13 -2.69 13.36 -14.02
C GLU A 13 -2.08 12.37 -15.02
N LEU A 14 -2.30 12.58 -16.32
CA LEU A 14 -1.69 11.78 -17.39
C LEU A 14 -0.34 12.37 -17.83
N VAL A 15 0.06 13.52 -17.29
CA VAL A 15 1.35 14.14 -17.59
C VAL A 15 2.40 13.50 -16.69
N GLU A 16 3.32 12.77 -17.30
CA GLU A 16 4.50 12.26 -16.60
C GLU A 16 5.56 13.36 -16.47
N PHE A 17 6.25 13.36 -15.34
CA PHE A 17 7.32 14.32 -15.05
C PHE A 17 8.66 13.59 -14.98
N TYR A 18 9.74 14.29 -15.32
CA TYR A 18 11.09 13.78 -15.13
C TYR A 18 11.32 13.42 -13.65
N GLY A 19 11.76 12.20 -13.38
CA GLY A 19 11.93 11.68 -12.02
C GLY A 19 10.66 11.10 -11.38
N ALA A 20 9.52 11.08 -12.09
CA ALA A 20 8.35 10.32 -11.64
C ALA A 20 8.68 8.83 -11.61
N TRP A 21 8.24 8.15 -10.56
CA TRP A 21 8.39 6.70 -10.43
C TRP A 21 7.05 6.08 -10.07
N VAL A 22 6.79 4.87 -10.57
CA VAL A 22 5.51 4.18 -10.39
C VAL A 22 5.24 3.82 -8.92
N GLU A 23 6.30 3.55 -8.16
CA GLU A 23 6.21 3.06 -6.78
C GLU A 23 7.06 3.93 -5.83
N PRO A 24 6.84 5.24 -5.70
CA PRO A 24 7.79 6.16 -5.02
C PRO A 24 8.24 5.73 -3.59
N VAL A 25 7.48 4.88 -2.91
CA VAL A 25 7.77 4.37 -1.56
C VAL A 25 8.54 3.03 -1.49
N HIS A 26 8.68 2.30 -2.60
CA HIS A 26 9.36 0.99 -2.72
C HIS A 26 8.76 -0.13 -1.85
N ASP A 27 7.44 -0.21 -1.71
CA ASP A 27 6.80 -1.20 -0.83
C ASP A 27 7.12 -2.65 -1.27
N THR A 28 7.19 -2.93 -2.57
CA THR A 28 7.51 -4.24 -3.16
C THR A 28 8.92 -4.72 -2.81
N VAL A 29 9.91 -3.84 -2.79
CA VAL A 29 11.31 -4.16 -2.44
C VAL A 29 11.43 -4.58 -0.97
N TYR A 30 10.66 -3.94 -0.10
CA TYR A 30 10.68 -4.22 1.34
C TYR A 30 9.61 -5.22 1.79
N ARG A 31 8.83 -5.77 0.86
CA ARG A 31 7.78 -6.77 1.14
C ARG A 31 8.40 -8.11 1.54
N LYS A 32 7.97 -8.66 2.68
CA LYS A 32 8.52 -9.87 3.31
C LYS A 32 7.58 -11.06 3.25
N THR A 33 6.28 -10.81 3.29
CA THR A 33 5.22 -11.82 3.15
C THR A 33 4.18 -11.33 2.13
N ASN A 34 3.01 -11.96 2.07
CA ASN A 34 1.92 -11.48 1.21
C ASN A 34 1.53 -10.02 1.52
N ARG A 35 1.57 -9.63 2.81
CA ARG A 35 1.05 -8.33 3.30
C ARG A 35 2.04 -7.49 4.07
N VAL A 36 3.11 -8.08 4.60
CA VAL A 36 4.05 -7.36 5.48
C VAL A 36 5.12 -6.67 4.65
N VAL A 37 5.25 -5.36 4.86
CA VAL A 37 6.37 -4.56 4.35
C VAL A 37 7.20 -4.08 5.55
N HIS A 38 8.47 -4.48 5.57
CA HIS A 38 9.38 -4.23 6.68
C HIS A 38 10.60 -3.47 6.18
N LYS A 39 10.45 -2.14 6.13
CA LYS A 39 11.46 -1.18 5.62
C LYS A 39 12.36 -0.62 6.72
N TYR A 40 11.81 -0.45 7.92
CA TYR A 40 12.51 0.15 9.06
C TYR A 40 12.87 -0.92 10.09
N PRO A 41 13.93 -0.73 10.90
CA PRO A 41 14.43 -1.79 11.77
C PRO A 41 13.44 -2.29 12.83
N ASP A 42 12.56 -1.41 13.30
CA ASP A 42 11.74 -1.63 14.50
C ASP A 42 10.22 -1.54 14.25
N ARG A 43 9.81 -1.34 12.99
CA ARG A 43 8.39 -1.17 12.64
C ARG A 43 8.08 -1.65 11.23
N GLY A 44 6.91 -2.25 11.10
CA GLY A 44 6.39 -2.75 9.84
C GLY A 44 5.04 -2.15 9.52
N ILE A 45 4.60 -2.33 8.28
CA ILE A 45 3.21 -2.14 7.91
C ILE A 45 2.64 -3.49 7.46
N MET A 46 1.34 -3.66 7.67
CA MET A 46 0.58 -4.81 7.20
C MET A 46 -0.55 -4.30 6.31
N LEU A 47 -0.53 -4.72 5.06
CA LEU A 47 -1.53 -4.33 4.05
C LEU A 47 -2.77 -5.20 4.25
N ILE A 48 -3.88 -4.57 4.65
CA ILE A 48 -5.14 -5.27 4.95
C ILE A 48 -6.05 -5.31 3.72
N THR A 49 -6.13 -4.21 2.97
CA THR A 49 -6.93 -4.12 1.74
C THR A 49 -6.25 -3.37 0.62
N GLY A 50 -6.68 -3.59 -0.62
CA GLY A 50 -6.45 -2.67 -1.74
C GLY A 50 -7.56 -1.62 -1.96
N ALA A 51 -8.69 -1.72 -1.24
CA ALA A 51 -9.87 -0.89 -1.45
C ALA A 51 -9.83 0.43 -0.67
N CYS A 52 -10.33 1.51 -1.28
CA CYS A 52 -10.58 2.79 -0.62
C CYS A 52 -12.01 3.25 -0.93
N PRO A 53 -12.77 3.79 0.04
CA PRO A 53 -14.06 4.45 -0.23
C PRO A 53 -13.90 5.68 -1.13
N VAL A 54 -12.74 6.35 -1.02
CA VAL A 54 -12.35 7.48 -1.87
C VAL A 54 -10.91 7.27 -2.33
N TYR A 55 -10.71 7.28 -3.65
CA TYR A 55 -9.38 7.24 -4.25
C TYR A 55 -8.80 8.64 -4.41
N CYS A 56 -7.92 9.03 -3.48
CA CYS A 56 -7.21 10.31 -3.52
C CYS A 56 -6.45 10.47 -4.84
N ARG A 57 -6.57 11.62 -5.51
CA ARG A 57 -5.87 11.90 -6.78
C ARG A 57 -4.36 12.03 -6.62
N HIS A 58 -3.89 12.20 -5.38
CA HIS A 58 -2.49 12.29 -4.99
C HIS A 58 -1.99 11.04 -4.22
N CYS A 59 -2.69 9.90 -4.30
CA CYS A 59 -2.32 8.68 -3.58
C CYS A 59 -0.90 8.20 -3.96
N THR A 60 0.00 8.04 -2.98
CA THR A 60 1.37 7.54 -3.19
C THR A 60 1.42 6.05 -3.55
N ARG A 61 0.31 5.34 -3.34
CA ARG A 61 0.09 3.92 -3.64
C ARG A 61 -0.87 3.68 -4.80
N LYS A 62 -1.12 4.72 -5.61
CA LYS A 62 -2.08 4.67 -6.72
C LYS A 62 -1.82 3.51 -7.67
N PHE A 63 -0.55 3.14 -7.90
CA PHE A 63 -0.20 2.03 -8.79
C PHE A 63 -0.73 0.67 -8.32
N HIS A 64 -0.87 0.45 -7.01
CA HIS A 64 -1.45 -0.79 -6.49
C HIS A 64 -2.96 -0.88 -6.70
N THR A 65 -3.65 0.26 -6.81
CA THR A 65 -5.12 0.33 -6.96
C THR A 65 -5.61 0.20 -8.40
N THR A 66 -4.73 0.43 -9.39
CA THR A 66 -5.13 0.51 -10.79
C THR A 66 -4.99 -0.82 -11.54
N TYR A 67 -4.54 -1.89 -10.88
CA TYR A 67 -4.25 -3.21 -11.48
C TYR A 67 -3.29 -3.19 -12.69
N VAL A 68 -2.73 -2.03 -13.05
CA VAL A 68 -1.97 -1.91 -14.29
C VAL A 68 -0.61 -2.60 -14.19
N ASN A 69 0.02 -2.76 -13.01
CA ASN A 69 1.35 -3.39 -12.90
C ASN A 69 1.78 -3.90 -11.50
N GLY A 70 0.88 -4.18 -10.55
CA GLY A 70 1.32 -4.79 -9.29
C GLY A 70 0.24 -4.88 -8.21
N PRO A 71 -0.08 -6.09 -7.70
CA PRO A 71 -1.05 -6.20 -6.62
C PRO A 71 -0.51 -5.56 -5.33
N TYR A 72 -1.42 -4.96 -4.53
CA TYR A 72 -1.16 -4.56 -3.14
C TYR A 72 -0.55 -5.76 -2.36
N PHE A 73 -1.05 -6.95 -2.67
CA PHE A 73 -0.65 -8.24 -2.11
C PHE A 73 0.41 -8.89 -3.00
N ARG A 74 1.15 -9.86 -2.48
CA ARG A 74 2.03 -10.69 -3.33
C ARG A 74 1.20 -11.66 -4.16
N ASP A 75 0.23 -12.27 -3.50
CA ASP A 75 -0.63 -13.32 -4.02
C ASP A 75 -2.06 -12.78 -4.10
N ASP A 76 -2.89 -13.04 -3.09
CA ASP A 76 -4.31 -12.67 -3.07
C ASP A 76 -4.74 -11.96 -1.79
N GLU A 77 -5.77 -11.12 -1.90
CA GLU A 77 -6.36 -10.37 -0.79
C GLU A 77 -7.12 -11.25 0.19
N SER A 78 -7.66 -12.41 -0.22
CA SER A 78 -8.39 -13.35 0.64
C SER A 78 -7.49 -14.41 1.28
N GLY A 79 -6.19 -14.42 0.97
CA GLY A 79 -5.22 -15.37 1.53
C GLY A 79 -5.08 -15.27 3.05
N SER A 80 -4.70 -16.39 3.69
CA SER A 80 -4.48 -16.47 5.14
C SER A 80 -3.45 -15.46 5.63
N PHE A 81 -3.63 -15.00 6.87
CA PHE A 81 -2.70 -14.12 7.57
C PHE A 81 -1.58 -14.87 8.30
N ASP A 82 -1.57 -16.21 8.29
CA ASP A 82 -0.67 -17.00 9.12
C ASP A 82 0.82 -16.73 8.83
N GLU A 83 1.21 -16.61 7.55
CA GLU A 83 2.59 -16.27 7.18
C GLU A 83 2.97 -14.87 7.66
N ASP A 84 2.05 -13.90 7.51
CA ASP A 84 2.24 -12.51 7.90
C ASP A 84 2.43 -12.37 9.42
N LEU A 85 1.54 -13.01 10.19
CA LEU A 85 1.58 -12.99 11.66
C LEU A 85 2.79 -13.76 12.19
N ARG A 86 3.14 -14.89 11.59
CA ARG A 86 4.36 -15.63 11.93
C ARG A 86 5.60 -14.78 11.69
N TYR A 87 5.70 -14.10 10.55
CA TYR A 87 6.81 -13.20 10.27
C TYR A 87 6.96 -12.14 11.36
N ILE A 88 5.87 -11.46 11.74
CA ILE A 88 5.90 -10.45 12.81
C ILE A 88 6.33 -11.08 14.14
N ALA A 89 5.80 -12.25 14.51
CA ALA A 89 6.14 -12.94 15.76
C ALA A 89 7.61 -13.40 15.83
N GLU A 90 8.19 -13.81 14.71
CA GLU A 90 9.60 -14.22 14.60
C GLU A 90 10.59 -13.05 14.60
N HIS A 91 10.10 -11.80 14.49
CA HIS A 91 10.93 -10.59 14.42
C HIS A 91 10.67 -9.69 15.64
N PRO A 92 11.21 -10.04 16.84
CA PRO A 92 10.91 -9.35 18.09
C PRO A 92 11.39 -7.89 18.15
N GLN A 93 12.24 -7.47 17.21
CA GLN A 93 12.61 -6.06 17.04
C GLN A 93 11.44 -5.19 16.54
N ILE A 94 10.44 -5.79 15.89
CA ILE A 94 9.23 -5.08 15.44
C ILE A 94 8.37 -4.77 16.67
N ARG A 95 8.41 -3.51 17.11
CA ARG A 95 7.62 -3.01 18.23
C ARG A 95 6.27 -2.43 17.80
N ASP A 96 6.19 -1.94 16.56
CA ASP A 96 5.01 -1.24 16.02
C ASP A 96 4.61 -1.80 14.66
N VAL A 97 3.32 -2.13 14.49
CA VAL A 97 2.74 -2.58 13.22
C VAL A 97 1.59 -1.67 12.83
N LEU A 98 1.72 -0.99 11.70
CA LEU A 98 0.65 -0.16 11.14
C LEU A 98 -0.23 -1.01 10.20
N LEU A 99 -1.50 -1.17 10.58
CA LEU A 99 -2.52 -1.71 9.67
C LEU A 99 -2.91 -0.64 8.66
N THR A 100 -2.68 -0.93 7.38
CA THR A 100 -2.89 0.02 6.29
C THR A 100 -3.24 -0.72 5.01
N GLY A 101 -3.03 -0.12 3.84
CA GLY A 101 -3.47 -0.64 2.56
C GLY A 101 -4.04 0.49 1.73
N GLY A 102 -5.25 0.29 1.24
CA GLY A 102 -6.19 1.37 0.97
C GLY A 102 -6.69 1.98 2.27
N ASP A 103 -7.93 1.68 2.65
CA ASP A 103 -8.51 2.10 3.92
C ASP A 103 -8.73 0.88 4.85
N PRO A 104 -8.00 0.80 5.98
CA PRO A 104 -8.08 -0.33 6.92
C PRO A 104 -9.43 -0.51 7.62
N LEU A 105 -10.35 0.47 7.52
CA LEU A 105 -11.63 0.49 8.23
C LEU A 105 -12.84 0.29 7.30
N SER A 106 -12.61 -0.11 6.05
CA SER A 106 -13.64 -0.21 5.02
C SER A 106 -14.35 -1.58 4.93
N TYR A 107 -14.16 -2.44 5.94
CA TYR A 107 -14.70 -3.80 6.03
C TYR A 107 -15.00 -4.16 7.49
#